data_AF-A0A1M5ERU0-F1
#
_entry.id   AF-A0A1M5ERU0-F1
#
_cell.length_a   1.000
_cell.length_b   1.000
_cell.length_c   1.000
_cell.angle_alpha   90.00
_cell.angle_beta   90.00
_cell.angle_gamma   90.00
#
_symmetry.space_group_name_H-M   'P 1'
#
loop_
_entity.id
_entity.type
_entity.pdbx_description
1 polymer ?
#
loop_
_entity_poly.entity_id
_entity_poly.type
_entity_poly.pdbx_seq_one_letter_code
_entity_poly.pdbx_strand_id
1 'polypeptide(L)'
;MRIFHSRWAVWLSGAMTFTLFGLISVLNRPLETEAAPFGILSLQWAWTKEAARTIVASWAQSGVLKAAFWNIWLDFPFALAYGTTLSVIFSRVCRMLKGISATSSLFGRYACFLPLLAAFLDMVENVALLKMMGSSDGPSWPPIAATCSTAKFSILAISILAVLLVWIRYRSSS
;
A
#
# COMPACT_ATOMS: atom_id res chain seq x y z
N MET A 1 -17.59 6.00 -18.79
CA MET A 1 -16.40 6.43 -18.03
C MET A 1 -15.12 6.04 -18.79
N ARG A 2 -14.54 6.96 -19.58
CA ARG A 2 -13.25 6.79 -20.28
C ARG A 2 -12.13 7.22 -19.32
N ILE A 3 -11.71 6.36 -18.38
CA ILE A 3 -10.78 6.85 -17.34
C ILE A 3 -9.31 6.83 -17.78
N PHE A 4 -8.75 5.84 -18.50
CA PHE A 4 -7.34 5.93 -18.95
C PHE A 4 -7.05 5.15 -20.24
N HIS A 5 -6.97 5.84 -21.39
CA HIS A 5 -6.45 5.28 -22.65
C HIS A 5 -4.98 5.63 -22.92
N SER A 6 -4.40 6.60 -22.21
CA SER A 6 -3.01 6.99 -22.45
C SER A 6 -2.06 5.95 -21.88
N ARG A 7 -1.37 5.21 -22.75
CA ARG A 7 -0.30 4.26 -22.36
C ARG A 7 0.73 4.93 -21.47
N TRP A 8 0.97 6.23 -21.68
CA TRP A 8 1.85 7.08 -20.89
C TRP A 8 1.45 7.20 -19.43
N ALA A 9 0.15 7.26 -19.10
CA ALA A 9 -0.30 7.38 -17.71
C ALA A 9 0.17 6.19 -16.85
N VAL A 10 0.16 4.98 -17.42
CA VAL A 10 0.63 3.76 -16.72
C VAL A 10 2.14 3.75 -16.57
N TRP A 11 2.87 4.16 -17.61
CA TRP A 11 4.33 4.22 -17.55
C TRP A 11 4.80 5.27 -16.53
N LEU A 12 4.16 6.44 -16.52
CA LEU A 12 4.45 7.51 -15.57
C LEU A 12 4.10 7.10 -14.14
N SER A 13 2.89 6.57 -13.91
CA SER A 13 2.49 6.13 -12.57
C SER A 13 3.34 4.97 -12.08
N GLY A 14 3.67 4.01 -12.97
CA GLY A 14 4.53 2.88 -12.64
C GLY A 14 5.97 3.30 -12.34
N ALA A 15 6.56 4.18 -13.15
CA ALA A 15 7.89 4.72 -12.89
C ALA A 15 7.94 5.49 -11.55
N MET A 16 6.89 6.27 -11.25
CA MET A 16 6.74 6.95 -9.97
C MET A 16 6.66 5.93 -8.81
N THR A 17 5.85 4.87 -8.95
CA THR A 17 5.75 3.79 -7.95
C THR A 17 7.11 3.18 -7.64
N PHE A 18 7.89 2.78 -8.66
CA PHE A 18 9.20 2.16 -8.44
C PHE A 18 10.21 3.13 -7.83
N THR A 19 10.19 4.39 -8.27
CA THR A 19 11.09 5.42 -7.73
C THR A 19 10.80 5.68 -6.25
N LEU A 20 9.54 5.91 -5.90
CA LEU A 20 9.13 6.14 -4.51
C LEU A 20 9.37 4.90 -3.63
N PHE A 21 9.10 3.70 -4.14
CA PHE A 21 9.42 2.45 -3.43
C PHE A 21 10.91 2.36 -3.10
N GLY A 22 11.79 2.69 -4.05
CA GLY A 22 13.23 2.73 -3.82
C GLY A 22 13.63 3.73 -2.73
N LEU A 23 13.10 4.95 -2.80
CA LEU A 23 13.37 6.00 -1.80
C LEU A 23 12.89 5.59 -0.39
N ILE A 24 11.66 5.08 -0.29
CA ILE A 24 11.08 4.59 0.96
C ILE A 24 11.92 3.42 1.51
N SER A 25 12.33 2.48 0.65
CA SER A 25 13.15 1.34 1.07
C SER A 25 14.50 1.78 1.65
N VAL A 26 15.15 2.78 1.05
CA VAL A 26 16.40 3.36 1.57
C VAL A 26 16.18 4.04 2.91
N LEU A 27 15.10 4.81 3.07
CA LEU A 27 14.75 5.44 4.34
C LEU A 27 14.31 4.45 5.41
N ASN A 28 13.81 3.27 5.02
CA ASN A 28 13.34 2.25 5.95
C ASN A 28 14.47 1.47 6.60
N ARG A 29 15.57 1.19 5.88
CA ARG A 29 16.72 0.43 6.40
C ARG A 29 17.23 0.90 7.77
N PRO A 30 17.48 2.21 8.02
CA PRO A 30 17.94 2.66 9.33
C PRO A 30 16.89 2.56 10.44
N LEU A 31 15.63 2.26 10.10
CA LEU A 31 14.55 2.07 11.08
C LEU A 31 14.50 0.64 11.63
N GLU A 32 15.27 -0.28 11.06
CA GLU A 32 15.38 -1.67 11.53
C GLU A 32 16.15 -1.70 12.85
N THR A 33 15.43 -1.89 13.96
CA THR A 33 15.96 -1.99 15.31
C THR A 33 15.47 -3.29 15.97
N GLU A 34 15.99 -3.63 17.15
CA GLU A 34 15.46 -4.78 17.90
C GLU A 34 13.97 -4.64 18.23
N ALA A 35 13.51 -3.42 18.50
CA ALA A 35 12.09 -3.13 18.74
C ALA A 35 11.26 -3.08 17.44
N ALA A 36 11.90 -2.79 16.31
CA ALA A 36 11.27 -2.62 15.00
C ALA A 36 12.01 -3.43 13.92
N PRO A 37 11.97 -4.78 13.95
CA PRO A 37 12.76 -5.62 13.05
C PRO A 37 12.41 -5.46 11.56
N PHE A 38 11.26 -4.86 11.24
CA PHE A 38 10.82 -4.59 9.88
C PHE A 38 10.71 -3.08 9.59
N GLY A 39 11.38 -2.25 10.39
CA GLY A 39 11.34 -0.80 10.26
C GLY A 39 9.92 -0.26 10.41
N ILE A 40 9.47 0.54 9.44
CA ILE A 40 8.15 1.19 9.48
C ILE A 40 7.00 0.17 9.61
N LEU A 41 7.13 -1.01 9.00
CA LEU A 41 6.11 -2.06 9.05
C LEU A 41 5.86 -2.56 10.48
N SER A 42 6.89 -2.56 11.33
CA SER A 42 6.73 -2.89 12.75
C SER A 42 5.80 -1.90 13.46
N LEU A 43 5.84 -0.61 13.10
CA LEU A 43 4.94 0.40 13.65
C LEU A 43 3.52 0.25 13.11
N GLN A 44 3.36 -0.14 11.84
CA GLN A 44 2.05 -0.40 11.23
C GLN A 44 1.27 -1.49 11.97
N TRP A 45 1.96 -2.49 12.50
CA TRP A 45 1.37 -3.59 13.26
C TRP A 45 1.55 -3.47 14.77
N ALA A 46 1.96 -2.31 15.26
CA ALA A 46 2.00 -2.04 16.69
C ALA A 46 0.56 -1.85 17.19
N TRP A 47 -0.19 -2.93 17.46
CA TRP A 47 -1.60 -2.86 17.85
C TRP A 47 -1.89 -2.04 19.13
N THR A 48 -0.88 -1.78 19.96
CA THR A 48 -1.01 -1.11 21.26
C THR A 48 -0.17 0.17 21.31
N LYS A 49 -0.56 1.09 22.21
CA LYS A 49 0.19 2.35 22.44
C LYS A 49 1.58 2.05 22.98
N GLU A 50 1.70 1.05 23.84
CA GLU A 50 2.93 0.62 24.47
C GLU A 50 3.91 0.10 23.42
N ALA A 51 3.47 -0.78 22.51
CA ALA A 51 4.30 -1.29 21.43
C ALA A 51 4.77 -0.16 20.49
N ALA A 52 3.85 0.74 20.12
CA ALA A 52 4.17 1.89 19.27
C ALA A 52 5.19 2.82 19.93
N ARG A 53 5.04 3.09 21.23
CA ARG A 53 5.98 3.90 22.02
C ARG A 53 7.36 3.26 22.07
N THR A 54 7.45 1.96 22.31
CA THR A 54 8.72 1.22 22.31
C THR A 54 9.45 1.35 20.98
N ILE A 55 8.73 1.20 19.87
CA ILE A 55 9.27 1.36 18.51
C ILE A 55 9.77 2.79 18.28
N VAL A 56 8.90 3.79 18.49
CA VAL A 56 9.25 5.20 18.25
C VAL A 56 10.41 5.65 19.16
N ALA A 57 10.45 5.18 20.42
CA ALA A 57 11.56 5.45 21.33
C ALA A 57 12.87 4.84 20.84
N SER A 58 12.85 3.63 20.26
CA SER A 58 14.05 3.02 19.67
C SER A 58 14.61 3.85 18.51
N TRP A 59 13.74 4.45 17.69
CA TRP A 59 14.14 5.34 16.60
C TRP A 59 14.64 6.69 17.11
N ALA A 60 14.08 7.20 18.21
CA ALA A 60 14.56 8.40 18.87
C ALA A 60 15.98 8.21 19.40
N GLN A 61 16.21 7.10 20.11
CA GLN A 61 17.53 6.75 20.65
C GLN A 61 18.56 6.52 19.55
N SER A 62 18.15 5.94 18.42
CA SER A 62 19.02 5.69 17.26
C SER A 62 19.23 6.93 16.37
N GLY A 63 18.57 8.06 16.67
CA GLY A 63 18.71 9.31 15.90
C GLY A 63 18.03 9.29 14.51
N VAL A 64 17.11 8.36 14.26
CA VAL A 64 16.50 8.10 12.94
C VAL A 64 15.04 8.54 12.83
N LEU A 65 14.49 9.25 13.83
CA LEU A 65 13.12 9.76 13.80
C LEU A 65 12.81 10.60 12.55
N LYS A 66 13.77 11.41 12.10
CA LYS A 66 13.60 12.21 10.88
C LYS A 66 13.44 11.33 9.63
N ALA A 67 14.16 10.20 9.58
CA ALA A 67 14.01 9.24 8.49
C ALA A 67 12.62 8.57 8.54
N ALA A 68 12.13 8.17 9.72
CA ALA A 68 10.78 7.63 9.89
C ALA A 68 9.71 8.63 9.44
N PHE A 69 9.86 9.90 9.82
CA PHE A 69 8.95 10.96 9.40
C PHE A 69 8.89 11.12 7.87
N TRP A 70 10.06 11.21 7.22
CA TRP A 70 10.10 11.30 5.75
C TRP A 70 9.63 10.02 5.05
N ASN A 71 9.87 8.86 5.65
CA ASN A 71 9.39 7.58 5.14
C ASN A 71 7.86 7.59 5.01
N ILE A 72 7.15 8.00 6.07
CA ILE A 72 5.67 8.09 6.07
C ILE A 72 5.17 9.17 5.10
N TRP A 73 5.84 10.33 5.02
CA TRP A 73 5.42 11.38 4.09
C TRP A 73 5.56 11.00 2.63
N LEU A 74 6.59 10.23 2.27
CA LEU A 74 6.74 9.67 0.92
C LEU A 74 5.74 8.56 0.63
N ASP A 75 5.17 7.93 1.66
CA ASP A 75 4.19 6.87 1.50
C ASP A 75 2.84 7.39 0.97
N PHE A 76 2.48 8.66 1.24
CA PHE A 76 1.29 9.30 0.64
C PHE A 76 1.31 9.36 -0.90
N PRO A 77 2.32 9.98 -1.57
CA PRO A 77 2.39 9.95 -3.02
C PRO A 77 2.65 8.54 -3.55
N PHE A 78 3.29 7.64 -2.79
CA PHE A 78 3.46 6.25 -3.16
C PHE A 78 2.10 5.53 -3.24
N ALA A 79 1.23 5.72 -2.25
CA ALA A 79 -0.13 5.18 -2.23
C ALA A 79 -0.93 5.59 -3.47
N LEU A 80 -0.87 6.87 -3.83
CA LEU A 80 -1.51 7.38 -5.05
C LEU A 80 -0.90 6.76 -6.31
N ALA A 81 0.42 6.67 -6.38
CA ALA A 81 1.12 6.13 -7.55
C ALA A 81 0.83 4.63 -7.74
N TYR A 82 0.95 3.80 -6.69
CA TYR A 82 0.68 2.37 -6.82
C TYR A 82 -0.80 2.09 -7.04
N GLY A 83 -1.68 2.81 -6.32
CA GLY A 83 -3.13 2.62 -6.42
C GLY A 83 -3.63 2.88 -7.83
N THR A 84 -3.17 3.97 -8.46
CA THR A 84 -3.49 4.29 -9.86
C THR A 84 -2.88 3.28 -10.84
N THR A 85 -1.59 2.92 -10.67
CA THR A 85 -0.91 1.94 -11.52
C THR A 85 -1.64 0.60 -11.54
N LEU A 86 -1.92 0.04 -10.35
CA LEU A 86 -2.61 -1.23 -10.20
C LEU A 86 -4.05 -1.13 -10.70
N SER A 87 -4.79 -0.05 -10.40
CA SER A 87 -6.16 0.14 -10.91
C SER A 87 -6.23 0.06 -12.44
N VAL A 88 -5.26 0.67 -13.15
CA VAL A 88 -5.22 0.62 -14.62
C VAL A 88 -4.81 -0.76 -15.13
N ILE A 89 -3.83 -1.42 -14.49
CA ILE A 89 -3.45 -2.80 -14.84
C ILE A 89 -4.67 -3.72 -14.72
N PHE A 90 -5.42 -3.63 -13.63
CA PHE A 90 -6.61 -4.44 -13.38
C PHE A 90 -7.67 -4.15 -14.43
N SER A 91 -7.93 -2.87 -14.72
CA SER A 91 -8.84 -2.47 -15.79
C SER A 91 -8.47 -3.03 -17.17
N ARG A 92 -7.17 -3.24 -17.45
CA ARG A 92 -6.70 -3.84 -18.71
C ARG A 92 -6.88 -5.35 -18.70
N VAL A 93 -6.42 -6.02 -17.65
CA VAL A 93 -6.56 -7.46 -17.47
C VAL A 93 -8.02 -7.87 -17.56
N CYS A 94 -8.93 -7.18 -16.86
CA CYS A 94 -10.37 -7.45 -16.91
C CYS A 94 -10.99 -7.25 -18.29
N ARG A 95 -10.48 -6.31 -19.11
CA ARG A 95 -10.94 -6.13 -20.50
C ARG A 95 -10.51 -7.28 -21.41
N MET A 96 -9.33 -7.85 -21.18
CA MET A 96 -8.85 -9.02 -21.92
C MET A 96 -9.70 -10.28 -21.66
N LEU A 97 -10.45 -10.31 -20.56
CA LEU A 97 -11.34 -11.43 -20.20
C LEU A 97 -12.78 -11.27 -20.67
N LYS A 98 -13.11 -10.20 -21.40
CA LYS A 98 -14.44 -10.05 -21.99
C LYS A 98 -14.68 -11.22 -22.95
N GLY A 99 -15.53 -12.16 -22.53
CA GLY A 99 -15.89 -13.35 -23.32
C GLY A 99 -15.71 -14.70 -22.59
N ILE A 100 -15.07 -14.74 -21.41
CA ILE A 100 -14.76 -16.02 -20.74
C ILE A 100 -15.90 -16.53 -19.83
N SER A 101 -16.57 -15.66 -19.06
CA SER A 101 -17.79 -16.03 -18.27
C SER A 101 -18.56 -14.81 -17.75
N ALA A 102 -19.82 -15.00 -17.31
CA ALA A 102 -20.63 -13.96 -16.67
C ALA A 102 -20.01 -13.44 -15.36
N THR A 103 -19.41 -14.33 -14.56
CA THR A 103 -18.68 -14.03 -13.32
C THR A 103 -17.44 -13.17 -13.61
N SER A 104 -16.73 -13.43 -14.71
CA SER A 104 -15.62 -12.60 -15.20
C SER A 104 -16.07 -11.17 -15.57
N SER A 105 -17.34 -10.96 -15.94
CA SER A 105 -17.86 -9.63 -16.29
C SER A 105 -18.18 -8.76 -15.06
N LEU A 106 -18.61 -9.37 -13.95
CA LEU A 106 -18.94 -8.65 -12.70
C LEU A 106 -17.66 -8.26 -11.95
N PHE A 107 -16.73 -9.23 -11.79
CA PHE A 107 -15.40 -8.99 -11.25
C PHE A 107 -14.66 -7.93 -12.10
N GLY A 108 -14.79 -8.01 -13.42
CA GLY A 108 -14.14 -7.09 -14.34
C GLY A 108 -14.62 -5.64 -14.28
N ARG A 109 -15.81 -5.38 -13.73
CA ARG A 109 -16.38 -4.02 -13.64
C ARG A 109 -15.92 -3.25 -12.40
N TYR A 110 -15.65 -3.96 -11.30
CA TYR A 110 -15.35 -3.31 -10.01
C TYR A 110 -13.98 -3.67 -9.43
N ALA A 111 -13.29 -4.69 -9.94
CA ALA A 111 -11.97 -5.06 -9.43
C ALA A 111 -10.91 -3.96 -9.60
N CYS A 112 -11.10 -3.01 -10.54
CA CYS A 112 -10.21 -1.86 -10.67
C CYS A 112 -10.29 -0.87 -9.51
N PHE A 113 -11.34 -0.92 -8.67
CA PHE A 113 -11.45 -0.07 -7.48
C PHE A 113 -10.75 -0.66 -6.26
N LEU A 114 -10.44 -1.97 -6.25
CA LEU A 114 -9.77 -2.61 -5.12
C LEU A 114 -8.39 -1.99 -4.82
N PRO A 115 -7.50 -1.73 -5.81
CA PRO A 115 -6.24 -1.05 -5.53
C PRO A 115 -6.41 0.41 -5.08
N LEU A 116 -7.47 1.08 -5.52
CA LEU A 116 -7.78 2.44 -5.05
C LEU A 116 -8.26 2.45 -3.60
N LEU A 117 -9.05 1.44 -3.21
CA LEU A 117 -9.45 1.24 -1.83
C LEU A 117 -8.25 0.92 -0.94
N ALA A 118 -7.33 0.07 -1.40
CA ALA A 118 -6.09 -0.22 -0.69
C ALA A 118 -5.24 1.05 -0.50
N ALA A 119 -5.08 1.87 -1.54
CA ALA A 119 -4.38 3.15 -1.45
C ALA A 119 -5.07 4.14 -0.50
N PHE A 120 -6.40 4.17 -0.45
CA PHE A 120 -7.11 5.00 0.52
C PHE A 120 -6.87 4.54 1.96
N LEU A 121 -6.92 3.24 2.23
CA LEU A 121 -6.60 2.67 3.54
C LEU A 121 -5.16 2.97 3.95
N ASP A 122 -4.24 2.93 2.99
CA ASP A 122 -2.84 3.33 3.16
C ASP A 122 -2.70 4.78 3.63
N MET A 123 -3.42 5.72 2.99
CA MET A 123 -3.40 7.12 3.42
C MET A 123 -3.98 7.32 4.83
N VAL A 124 -5.04 6.59 5.21
CA VAL A 124 -5.60 6.62 6.57
C VAL A 124 -4.59 6.07 7.58
N GLU A 125 -3.91 4.98 7.24
CA GLU A 125 -2.86 4.38 8.04
C GLU A 125 -1.68 5.34 8.22
N ASN A 126 -1.21 6.00 7.17
CA ASN A 126 -0.14 7.00 7.24
C ASN A 126 -0.48 8.17 8.15
N VAL A 127 -1.74 8.64 8.16
CA VAL A 127 -2.20 9.63 9.13
C VAL A 127 -2.10 9.10 10.56
N ALA A 128 -2.53 7.85 10.79
CA ALA A 128 -2.41 7.22 12.11
C ALA A 128 -0.95 7.09 12.56
N LEU A 129 -0.03 6.68 11.68
CA LEU A 129 1.41 6.63 11.96
C LEU A 129 1.99 8.00 12.34
N LEU A 130 1.65 9.05 11.57
CA LEU A 130 2.08 10.42 11.89
C LEU A 130 1.59 10.85 13.28
N LYS A 131 0.36 10.46 13.66
CA LYS A 131 -0.17 10.73 15.00
C LYS A 131 0.51 9.90 16.09
N MET A 132 0.92 8.67 15.80
CA MET A 132 1.67 7.81 16.73
C MET A 132 3.09 8.31 17.00
N MET A 133 3.71 8.97 16.02
CA MET A 133 4.97 9.69 16.23
C MET A 133 4.79 11.02 16.98
N GLY A 134 3.56 11.56 16.98
CA GLY A 134 3.15 12.72 17.77
C GLY A 134 2.81 12.37 19.22
N SER A 135 2.57 13.39 20.04
CA SER A 135 2.39 13.33 21.51
C SER A 135 1.56 12.15 22.05
N SER A 136 1.93 11.67 23.23
CA SER A 136 1.37 10.54 23.98
C SER A 136 -0.10 10.67 24.41
N ASP A 137 -0.66 11.87 24.35
CA ASP A 137 -1.90 12.26 25.00
C ASP A 137 -3.00 12.45 23.95
N GLY A 138 -3.75 11.38 23.67
CA GLY A 138 -4.80 11.37 22.66
C GLY A 138 -5.44 9.99 22.42
N PRO A 139 -6.36 9.88 21.44
CA PRO A 139 -6.98 8.63 21.03
C PRO A 139 -5.95 7.55 20.67
N SER A 140 -6.34 6.27 20.77
CA SER A 140 -5.48 5.16 20.34
C SER A 140 -5.49 5.03 18.82
N TRP A 141 -4.47 5.60 18.17
CA TRP A 141 -4.18 5.44 16.73
C TRP A 141 -3.64 4.06 16.31
N PRO A 142 -2.88 3.32 17.14
CA PRO A 142 -2.25 2.08 16.70
C PRO A 142 -3.22 0.99 16.17
N PRO A 143 -4.41 0.76 16.78
CA PRO A 143 -5.40 -0.15 16.20
C PRO A 143 -5.89 0.29 14.81
N ILE A 144 -6.03 1.59 14.57
CA ILE A 144 -6.47 2.12 13.27
C ILE A 144 -5.41 1.82 12.21
N ALA A 145 -4.14 2.10 12.52
CA ALA A 145 -3.00 1.79 11.63
C ALA A 145 -2.96 0.29 11.30
N ALA A 146 -3.06 -0.58 12.32
CA ALA A 146 -2.97 -2.03 12.14
C ALA A 146 -4.15 -2.61 11.34
N THR A 147 -5.38 -2.16 11.60
CA THR A 147 -6.55 -2.58 10.82
C THR A 147 -6.45 -2.12 9.37
N CYS A 148 -6.07 -0.86 9.12
CA CYS A 148 -5.91 -0.34 7.77
C CYS A 148 -4.78 -1.05 7.02
N SER A 149 -3.63 -1.27 7.67
CA SER A 149 -2.50 -2.00 7.10
C SER A 149 -2.87 -3.46 6.77
N THR A 150 -3.53 -4.16 7.69
CA THR A 150 -3.99 -5.53 7.44
C THR A 150 -4.98 -5.60 6.28
N ALA A 151 -5.94 -4.67 6.23
CA ALA A 151 -6.93 -4.61 5.17
C ALA A 151 -6.29 -4.27 3.81
N LYS A 152 -5.39 -3.27 3.73
CA LYS A 152 -4.72 -2.90 2.47
C LYS A 152 -3.89 -4.06 1.93
N PHE A 153 -3.10 -4.74 2.76
CA PHE A 153 -2.29 -5.88 2.32
C PHE A 153 -3.16 -7.06 1.87
N SER A 154 -4.28 -7.32 2.55
CA SER A 154 -5.23 -8.36 2.14
C SER A 154 -5.86 -8.05 0.78
N ILE A 155 -6.29 -6.79 0.58
CA ILE A 155 -6.86 -6.36 -0.71
C ILE A 155 -5.82 -6.49 -1.82
N LEU A 156 -4.58 -6.04 -1.60
CA LEU A 156 -3.50 -6.13 -2.59
C LEU A 156 -3.15 -7.60 -2.91
N ALA A 157 -3.08 -8.47 -1.90
CA ALA A 157 -2.81 -9.89 -2.10
C ALA A 157 -3.91 -10.58 -2.93
N ILE A 158 -5.18 -10.39 -2.56
CA ILE A 158 -6.33 -10.92 -3.31
C ILE A 158 -6.33 -10.39 -4.74
N SER A 159 -6.05 -9.09 -4.89
CA SER A 159 -5.96 -8.43 -6.17
C SER A 159 -4.90 -9.11 -7.05
N ILE A 160 -3.66 -9.23 -6.56
CA ILE A 160 -2.55 -9.84 -7.31
C ILE A 160 -2.86 -11.29 -7.69
N LEU A 161 -3.38 -12.08 -6.75
CA LEU A 161 -3.78 -13.47 -7.00
C LEU A 161 -4.84 -13.57 -8.11
N ALA A 162 -5.85 -12.69 -8.09
CA ALA A 162 -6.88 -12.67 -9.12
C ALA A 162 -6.29 -12.39 -10.52
N VAL A 163 -5.34 -11.45 -10.64
CA VAL A 163 -4.66 -11.16 -11.91
C VAL A 163 -3.80 -12.34 -12.38
N LEU A 164 -3.07 -12.99 -11.47
CA LEU A 164 -2.24 -14.15 -11.83
C LEU A 164 -3.08 -15.33 -12.32
N LEU A 165 -4.16 -15.68 -11.61
CA LEU A 165 -5.08 -16.76 -12.00
C LEU A 165 -5.71 -16.50 -13.37
N VAL A 166 -6.07 -15.25 -13.63
CA VAL A 166 -6.58 -14.81 -14.91
C VAL A 166 -5.54 -14.99 -16.02
N TRP A 167 -4.31 -14.53 -15.78
CA TRP A 167 -3.24 -14.59 -16.77
C TRP A 167 -2.87 -16.04 -17.11
N ILE A 168 -2.82 -16.93 -16.11
CA ILE A 168 -2.61 -18.37 -16.30
C ILE A 168 -3.70 -18.97 -17.18
N ARG A 169 -4.98 -18.67 -16.89
CA ARG A 169 -6.12 -19.17 -17.70
C ARG A 169 -6.06 -18.68 -19.15
N TYR A 170 -5.78 -17.40 -19.36
CA TYR A 170 -5.63 -16.83 -20.69
C TYR A 170 -4.53 -17.53 -21.51
N ARG A 171 -3.39 -17.84 -20.86
CA ARG A 171 -2.29 -18.56 -21.51
C ARG A 171 -2.65 -20.02 -21.85
N SER A 172 -3.46 -20.69 -21.03
CA SER A 172 -3.90 -22.07 -21.30
C SER A 172 -4.94 -22.20 -22.43
N SER A 173 -5.62 -21.11 -22.78
CA SER A 173 -6.64 -21.08 -23.84
C SER A 173 -6.15 -20.53 -25.18
N SER A 174 -4.87 -20.14 -25.26
CA SER A 174 -4.22 -19.58 -26.45
C SER A 174 -3.21 -20.58 -27.02
#